data_AF-A0A2J0KVQ1-F1
#
_entry.id   AF-A0A2J0KVQ1-F1
#
_cell.length_a   1.000
_cell.length_b   1.000
_cell.length_c   1.000
_cell.angle_alpha   90.00
_cell.angle_beta   90.00
_cell.angle_gamma   90.00
#
_symmetry.space_group_name_H-M   'P 1'
#
loop_
_entity.id
_entity.type
_entity.pdbx_description
1 polymer ?
#
loop_
_entity_poly.entity_id
_entity_poly.type
_entity_poly.pdbx_seq_one_letter_code
_entity_poly.pdbx_strand_id
1 'polypeptide(L)' 'MRDKILRTLAKKKIVVLKGGWSSEREISLKSGKNIENALEKSGLKVVGLDLSPEQNFNVVIEKLKK' A
#
# COMPACT_ATOMS: atom_id res chain seq x y z
N MET A 1 -22.10 -8.96 5.71
CA MET A 1 -20.83 -8.67 6.43
C MET A 1 -19.80 -8.01 5.52
N ARG A 2 -19.41 -8.64 4.39
CA ARG A 2 -18.45 -8.10 3.40
C ARG A 2 -18.74 -6.67 2.94
N ASP A 3 -19.99 -6.37 2.58
CA ASP A 3 -20.38 -5.04 2.09
C ASP A 3 -20.22 -3.93 3.14
N LYS A 4 -20.49 -4.24 4.41
CA LYS A 4 -20.32 -3.28 5.51
C LYS A 4 -18.85 -2.90 5.68
N ILE A 5 -17.96 -3.89 5.58
CA ILE A 5 -16.51 -3.70 5.66
C ILE A 5 -16.04 -2.84 4.48
N LEU A 6 -16.42 -3.19 3.25
CA LEU A 6 -16.02 -2.44 2.06
C LEU A 6 -16.52 -1.00 2.09
N ARG A 7 -17.77 -0.76 2.50
CA ARG A 7 -18.30 0.61 2.67
C ARG A 7 -17.56 1.42 3.74
N THR A 8 -17.07 0.77 4.79
CA THR A 8 -16.28 1.41 5.84
C THR A 8 -14.87 1.75 5.33
N LEU A 9 -14.22 0.80 4.66
CA LEU A 9 -12.87 0.95 4.12
C LEU A 9 -12.80 1.91 2.93
N ALA A 10 -13.85 2.00 2.11
CA ALA A 10 -13.93 2.93 0.97
C ALA A 10 -13.81 4.41 1.40
N LYS A 11 -14.09 4.72 2.68
CA LYS A 11 -13.93 6.05 3.27
C LYS A 11 -12.52 6.30 3.82
N LYS A 12 -11.61 5.34 3.72
CA LYS A 12 -10.23 5.42 4.22
C LYS A 12 -9.26 5.41 3.04
N LYS A 13 -8.07 5.98 3.27
CA LYS A 13 -6.91 5.84 2.38
C LYS A 13 -6.09 4.67 2.91
N ILE A 14 -5.87 3.66 2.08
CA ILE A 14 -5.12 2.45 2.45
C ILE A 14 -3.74 2.55 1.83
N VAL A 15 -2.70 2.30 2.62
CA VAL A 15 -1.32 2.28 2.14
C VAL A 15 -0.80 0.85 2.20
N VAL A 16 -0.24 0.38 1.09
CA VAL A 16 0.42 -0.93 1.02
C VAL A 16 1.93 -0.71 1.06
N LEU A 17 2.56 -1.13 2.15
CA LEU A 17 4.01 -1.11 2.28
C LEU A 17 4.61 -2.32 1.56
N LYS A 18 5.63 -2.09 0.74
CA LYS A 18 6.34 -3.12 -0.02
C LYS A 18 7.81 -2.74 -0.20
N GLY A 19 8.65 -3.69 -0.63
CA GLY A 19 10.10 -3.49 -0.75
C GLY A 19 10.84 -3.82 0.54
N GLY A 20 11.76 -2.95 0.97
CA GLY A 20 12.63 -3.11 2.13
C GLY A 20 14.12 -3.25 1.79
N TRP A 21 14.94 -3.48 2.83
CA TRP A 21 16.40 -3.65 2.80
C TRP A 21 16.84 -5.13 2.76
N SER A 22 15.96 -6.05 2.37
CA SER A 22 16.21 -7.49 2.35
C SER A 22 16.58 -7.97 0.94
N SER A 23 17.27 -9.11 0.85
CA SER A 23 17.42 -9.88 -0.39
C SER A 23 16.08 -10.30 -1.02
N GLU A 24 15.01 -10.35 -0.22
CA GLU A 24 13.64 -10.66 -0.68
C GLU A 24 12.87 -9.44 -1.21
N ARG A 25 13.54 -8.29 -1.40
CA ARG A 25 12.91 -7.03 -1.86
C ARG A 25 12.02 -7.22 -3.08
N GLU A 26 12.49 -7.90 -4.12
CA GLU A 26 11.71 -8.15 -5.34
C GLU A 26 10.42 -8.95 -5.08
N ILE A 27 10.49 -9.90 -4.15
CA ILE A 27 9.33 -10.72 -3.74
C ILE A 27 8.32 -9.84 -2.99
N SER A 28 8.80 -8.96 -2.10
CA SER A 28 7.98 -7.99 -1.38
C SER A 28 7.31 -6.99 -2.34
N LEU A 29 8.03 -6.51 -3.35
CA LEU A 29 7.48 -5.63 -4.39
C LEU A 29 6.38 -6.31 -5.21
N LYS A 30 6.62 -7.55 -5.64
CA LYS A 30 5.66 -8.32 -6.44
C LYS A 30 4.39 -8.68 -5.65
N SER A 31 4.55 -9.16 -4.43
CA SER A 31 3.42 -9.51 -3.56
C SER A 31 2.63 -8.26 -3.14
N GLY A 32 3.31 -7.17 -2.78
CA GLY A 32 2.70 -5.88 -2.51
C GLY A 32 1.89 -5.35 -3.69
N LYS A 33 2.42 -5.44 -4.92
CA LYS A 33 1.70 -5.01 -6.11
C LYS A 33 0.43 -5.83 -6.36
N ASN A 34 0.46 -7.14 -6.09
CA ASN A 34 -0.74 -7.98 -6.20
C ASN A 34 -1.81 -7.57 -5.18
N ILE A 35 -1.41 -7.22 -3.96
CA ILE A 35 -2.32 -6.74 -2.92
C ILE A 35 -2.93 -5.38 -3.31
N GLU A 36 -2.12 -4.44 -3.78
CA GLU A 36 -2.60 -3.14 -4.30
C GLU A 36 -3.70 -3.34 -5.34
N ASN A 37 -3.41 -4.15 -6.37
CA ASN A 37 -4.33 -4.42 -7.46
C ASN A 37 -5.64 -5.08 -6.97
N ALA A 38 -5.58 -5.97 -5.97
CA ALA A 38 -6.76 -6.62 -5.42
C ALA A 38 -7.65 -5.66 -4.63
N LEU A 39 -7.04 -4.76 -3.87
CA LEU A 39 -7.74 -3.72 -3.11
C LEU A 39 -8.36 -2.67 -4.05
N GLU A 40 -7.64 -2.24 -5.09
CA GLU A 40 -8.15 -1.33 -6.13
C GLU A 40 -9.34 -1.95 -6.87
N LYS A 41 -9.23 -3.22 -7.29
CA LYS A 41 -10.35 -3.98 -7.90
C LYS A 41 -11.56 -4.11 -6.97
N SER A 42 -11.35 -4.00 -5.66
CA SER A 42 -12.43 -3.98 -4.67
C SER A 42 -13.06 -2.59 -4.46
N GLY A 43 -12.67 -1.58 -5.27
CA GLY A 43 -13.18 -0.22 -5.21
C GLY A 43 -12.60 0.63 -4.07
N LEU A 44 -11.47 0.23 -3.49
CA LEU A 44 -10.83 0.91 -2.37
C LEU A 44 -9.79 1.93 -2.85
N LYS A 45 -9.58 2.98 -2.06
CA LYS A 45 -8.54 3.99 -2.32
C LYS A 45 -7.21 3.51 -1.77
N VAL A 46 -6.29 3.13 -2.65
CA VAL A 46 -5.03 2.49 -2.29
C VAL A 46 -3.85 3.33 -2.79
N VAL A 47 -2.78 3.36 -2.00
CA VAL A 47 -1.48 3.90 -2.40
C VAL A 47 -0.42 2.85 -2.13
N GLY A 48 0.26 2.43 -3.20
CA GLY A 48 1.43 1.57 -3.10
C GLY A 48 2.64 2.36 -2.64
N LEU A 49 3.36 1.82 -1.65
CA LEU A 49 4.54 2.47 -1.11
C LEU A 49 5.74 1.53 -1.06
N ASP A 50 6.69 1.80 -1.95
CA ASP A 50 7.98 1.14 -1.96
C ASP A 50 8.90 1.77 -0.90
N LEU A 51 9.25 0.98 0.11
CA LEU A 51 10.30 1.30 1.05
C LEU A 51 11.63 0.92 0.40
N SER A 52 12.27 1.86 -0.27
CA SER A 52 13.61 1.66 -0.79
C SER A 52 14.67 2.13 0.21
N PRO A 53 15.87 1.51 0.20
CA PRO A 53 17.00 2.01 0.98
C PRO A 53 17.38 3.46 0.67
N GLU A 54 16.97 3.93 -0.49
CA GLU A 54 17.30 5.23 -1.06
C GLU A 54 16.27 6.30 -0.68
N GLN A 55 15.12 5.90 -0.10
CA GLN A 55 14.04 6.81 0.29
C GLN A 55 13.95 6.97 1.80
N ASN A 56 13.91 8.23 2.24
CA ASN A 56 13.62 8.56 3.64
C ASN A 56 12.13 8.33 3.94
N PHE A 57 11.84 7.44 4.87
CA PHE A 57 10.49 7.10 5.32
C PHE A 57 9.66 8.32 5.73
N ASN A 58 10.28 9.32 6.37
CA ASN A 58 9.55 10.51 6.83
C ASN A 58 9.04 11.36 5.66
N VAL A 59 9.85 11.52 4.60
CA VAL A 59 9.47 12.26 3.38
C VAL A 59 8.27 11.60 2.72
N VAL A 60 8.22 10.28 2.79
CA VAL A 60 7.15 9.47 2.23
C VAL A 60 5.85 9.59 3.02
N ILE A 61 5.91 9.58 4.35
CA ILE A 61 4.74 9.77 5.22
C ILE A 61 4.12 11.16 5.05
N GLU A 62 4.93 12.21 4.87
CA GLU A 62 4.41 13.56 4.63
C GLU A 62 3.58 13.66 3.34
N LYS A 63 3.93 12.90 2.29
CA LYS A 63 3.13 12.84 1.05
C LYS A 63 1.76 12.18 1.26
N LEU A 64 1.58 11.38 2.31
CA LEU A 64 0.34 10.67 2.59
C LEU A 64 -0.67 11.49 3.40
N LYS A 65 -0.20 12.51 4.13
CA LYS A 65 -1.00 13.42 4.97
C LYS A 65 -1.82 14.45 4.17
N LYS A 66 -1.52 14.62 2.88
CA LYS A 66 -2.29 15.43 1.92
C LYS A 66 -3.40 14.59 1.26
#